data_AF-A0A1I1LI66-F1
#
_entry.id   AF-A0A1I1LI66-F1
#
_cell.length_a   1.000
_cell.length_b   1.000
_cell.length_c   1.000
_cell.angle_alpha   90.00
_cell.angle_beta   90.00
_cell.angle_gamma   90.00
#
_symmetry.space_group_name_H-M   'P 1'
#
loop_
_entity.id
_entity.type
_entity.pdbx_description
1 polymer ?
#
loop_
_entity_poly.entity_id
_entity_poly.type
_entity_poly.pdbx_seq_one_letter_code
_entity_poly.pdbx_strand_id
1 'polypeptide(L)'
;MGLTQEKMAAMIGIKRSLLGAYEEARADPRLNNLQNMAEVFGVSVDSLMNEDLTSNSEDALPTKSHQTERKFDAPRPRPEPLPRYTTPMQPTYTPPPTPPQPVRQAPSPMPQSRYNAHNQEYAEAKKIRVLSVTVDNNNQENIEYVTQNNVPAYLKGFASPEFLEKLPKFSLPTLPQGQVYRAFEAGNETMLSIPKGTVVIGSYVRNWYNLISGKIYILVTARHGIICKWITNQIQENGTFLLSSDNPEFEDYGVLADDVLEIWEAKMFISMQLPEIDMSLQKLTSIVLDLQQEMMKMRKQQQQPPRY
;
A
#
# COMPACT_ATOMS: atom_id res chain seq x y z
N MET A 1 -7.03 7.12 -39.09
CA MET A 1 -7.24 5.64 -39.07
C MET A 1 -7.53 5.24 -37.64
N GLY A 2 -8.76 4.81 -37.34
CA GLY A 2 -9.24 4.62 -35.97
C GLY A 2 -8.57 3.43 -35.27
N LEU A 3 -7.95 3.69 -34.14
CA LEU A 3 -7.39 2.67 -33.27
C LEU A 3 -8.55 1.93 -32.59
N THR A 4 -8.57 0.58 -32.62
CA THR A 4 -9.61 -0.16 -31.89
C THR A 4 -9.35 -0.08 -30.39
N GLN A 5 -10.41 -0.05 -29.57
CA GLN A 5 -10.29 -0.05 -28.10
C GLN A 5 -9.39 -1.18 -27.59
N GLU A 6 -9.44 -2.37 -28.21
CA GLU A 6 -8.59 -3.51 -27.88
C GLU A 6 -7.09 -3.19 -28.08
N LYS A 7 -6.76 -2.54 -29.20
CA LYS A 7 -5.38 -2.18 -29.53
C LYS A 7 -4.87 -1.00 -28.69
N MET A 8 -5.76 -0.06 -28.35
CA MET A 8 -5.46 1.05 -27.45
C MET A 8 -5.21 0.56 -26.02
N ALA A 9 -6.07 -0.33 -25.52
CA ALA A 9 -5.91 -0.93 -24.20
C ALA A 9 -4.58 -1.70 -24.10
N ALA A 10 -4.22 -2.45 -25.15
CA ALA A 10 -2.95 -3.17 -25.21
C ALA A 10 -1.71 -2.23 -25.20
N MET A 11 -1.77 -1.08 -25.88
CA MET A 11 -0.66 -0.10 -25.87
C MET A 11 -0.50 0.62 -24.53
N ILE A 12 -1.61 0.90 -23.83
CA ILE A 12 -1.59 1.52 -22.50
C ILE A 12 -1.22 0.49 -21.41
N GLY A 13 -1.32 -0.82 -21.72
CA GLY A 13 -1.07 -1.91 -20.79
C GLY A 13 -2.24 -2.22 -19.85
N ILE A 14 -3.48 -1.90 -20.26
CA ILE A 14 -4.71 -2.12 -19.48
C ILE A 14 -5.67 -3.09 -20.17
N LYS A 15 -6.62 -3.65 -19.41
CA LYS A 15 -7.68 -4.51 -19.97
C LYS A 15 -8.65 -3.68 -20.83
N ARG A 16 -9.11 -4.22 -21.96
CA ARG A 16 -10.09 -3.55 -22.85
C ARG A 16 -11.38 -3.13 -22.13
N SER A 17 -11.85 -3.95 -21.18
CA SER A 17 -13.02 -3.62 -20.34
C SER A 17 -12.79 -2.41 -19.44
N LEU A 18 -11.55 -2.18 -18.99
CA LEU A 18 -11.19 -1.04 -18.15
C LEU A 18 -11.09 0.24 -18.98
N LEU A 19 -10.53 0.16 -20.19
CA LEU A 19 -10.55 1.29 -21.13
C LEU A 19 -11.98 1.70 -21.50
N GLY A 20 -12.88 0.73 -21.74
CA GLY A 20 -14.29 1.03 -21.98
C GLY A 20 -14.99 1.68 -20.78
N ALA A 21 -14.61 1.30 -19.55
CA ALA A 21 -15.14 1.95 -18.34
C ALA A 21 -14.68 3.41 -18.21
N TYR A 22 -13.49 3.75 -18.71
CA TYR A 22 -13.00 5.14 -18.75
C TYR A 22 -13.75 5.99 -19.77
N GLU A 23 -13.96 5.46 -20.98
CA GLU A 23 -14.71 6.16 -22.04
C GLU A 23 -16.18 6.41 -21.65
N GLU A 24 -16.78 5.47 -20.92
CA GLU A 24 -18.17 5.58 -20.42
C GLU A 24 -18.28 6.35 -19.09
N ALA A 25 -17.17 6.95 -18.60
CA ALA A 25 -17.09 7.66 -17.33
C ALA A 25 -17.56 6.85 -16.11
N ARG A 26 -17.50 5.51 -16.19
CA ARG A 26 -17.81 4.59 -15.08
C ARG A 26 -16.63 4.37 -14.14
N ALA A 27 -15.43 4.75 -14.57
CA ALA A 27 -14.20 4.70 -13.79
C ALA A 27 -13.30 5.88 -14.16
N ASP A 28 -12.48 6.32 -13.20
CA ASP A 28 -11.48 7.37 -13.40
C ASP A 28 -10.08 6.72 -13.56
N PRO A 29 -9.30 7.07 -14.60
CA PRO A 29 -7.95 6.54 -14.79
C PRO A 29 -6.99 6.99 -13.67
N ARG A 30 -6.28 6.03 -13.07
CA ARG A 30 -5.25 6.32 -12.06
C ARG A 30 -4.01 6.94 -12.70
N LEU A 31 -3.18 7.60 -11.88
CA LEU A 31 -1.97 8.30 -12.33
C LEU A 31 -1.05 7.46 -13.24
N ASN A 32 -0.80 6.19 -12.91
CA ASN A 32 0.03 5.31 -13.76
C ASN A 32 -0.62 5.06 -15.13
N ASN A 33 -1.94 4.90 -15.19
CA ASN A 33 -2.66 4.72 -16.46
C ASN A 33 -2.70 6.04 -17.25
N LEU A 34 -2.82 7.18 -16.57
CA LEU A 34 -2.73 8.50 -17.18
C LEU A 34 -1.33 8.77 -17.75
N GLN A 35 -0.26 8.36 -17.04
CA GLN A 35 1.11 8.42 -17.54
C GLN A 35 1.32 7.53 -18.77
N ASN A 36 0.82 6.29 -18.73
CA ASN A 36 0.90 5.39 -19.89
C ASN A 36 0.09 5.92 -21.08
N MET A 37 -1.08 6.53 -20.84
CA MET A 37 -1.85 7.21 -21.89
C MET A 37 -1.08 8.40 -22.46
N ALA A 38 -0.51 9.25 -21.59
CA ALA A 38 0.29 10.40 -21.98
C ALA A 38 1.48 9.99 -22.86
N GLU A 39 2.17 8.89 -22.51
CA GLU A 39 3.27 8.32 -23.29
C GLU A 39 2.80 7.79 -24.65
N VAL A 40 1.68 7.06 -24.70
CA VAL A 40 1.12 6.51 -25.96
C VAL A 40 0.69 7.63 -26.92
N PHE A 41 0.15 8.73 -26.40
CA PHE A 41 -0.32 9.87 -27.20
C PHE A 41 0.73 10.96 -27.40
N GLY A 42 1.90 10.87 -26.75
CA GLY A 42 2.97 11.86 -26.83
C GLY A 42 2.59 13.22 -26.24
N VAL A 43 1.65 13.25 -25.28
CA VAL A 43 1.16 14.45 -24.61
C VAL A 43 1.58 14.44 -23.14
N SER A 44 1.47 15.59 -22.46
CA SER A 44 1.71 15.63 -21.01
C SER A 44 0.48 15.11 -20.25
N VAL A 45 0.71 14.56 -19.05
CA VAL A 45 -0.40 14.15 -18.15
C VAL A 45 -1.27 15.35 -17.80
N ASP A 46 -0.66 16.52 -17.61
CA ASP A 46 -1.37 17.78 -17.36
C ASP A 46 -2.29 18.18 -18.52
N SER A 47 -1.87 17.96 -19.77
CA SER A 47 -2.72 18.20 -20.96
C SER A 47 -3.90 17.23 -21.01
N LEU A 48 -3.73 15.95 -20.65
CA LEU A 48 -4.83 14.99 -20.60
C LEU A 48 -5.90 15.33 -19.54
N MET A 49 -5.51 16.00 -18.47
CA MET A 49 -6.40 16.29 -17.34
C MET A 49 -7.09 17.65 -17.44
N ASN A 50 -6.47 18.62 -18.11
CA ASN A 50 -6.90 20.02 -18.06
C ASN A 50 -7.34 20.60 -19.41
N GLU A 51 -7.09 19.91 -20.53
CA GLU A 51 -7.52 20.37 -21.84
C GLU A 51 -8.83 19.69 -22.26
N ASP A 52 -9.83 20.50 -22.62
CA ASP A 52 -11.07 20.02 -23.21
C ASP A 52 -10.80 19.61 -24.67
N LEU A 53 -10.61 18.31 -24.89
CA LEU A 53 -10.26 17.73 -26.20
C LEU A 53 -11.41 17.80 -27.23
N THR A 54 -12.53 18.43 -26.90
CA THR A 54 -13.67 18.61 -27.81
C THR A 54 -13.52 19.80 -28.76
N SER A 55 -12.54 20.68 -28.52
CA SER A 55 -12.32 21.88 -29.31
C SER A 55 -10.88 21.97 -29.82
N ASN A 56 -10.52 21.09 -30.75
CA ASN A 56 -9.60 21.43 -31.84
C ASN A 56 -9.66 20.39 -32.96
N SER A 57 -10.10 20.86 -34.12
CA SER A 57 -9.96 20.24 -35.43
C SER A 57 -8.52 19.77 -35.71
N GLU A 58 -8.41 18.74 -36.54
CA GLU A 58 -7.24 17.88 -36.84
C GLU A 58 -5.89 18.53 -37.24
N ASP A 59 -5.69 19.84 -37.08
CA ASP A 59 -4.48 20.55 -37.49
C ASP A 59 -3.94 21.48 -36.38
N ALA A 60 -3.13 20.96 -35.46
CA ALA A 60 -2.08 21.74 -34.78
C ALA A 60 -1.24 20.86 -33.84
N LEU A 61 -0.20 20.20 -34.37
CA LEU A 61 0.98 19.85 -33.57
C LEU A 61 1.97 21.03 -33.66
N PRO A 62 2.26 21.78 -32.58
CA PRO A 62 3.31 22.77 -32.60
C PRO A 62 4.67 22.13 -32.33
N THR A 63 5.59 22.43 -33.23
CA THR A 63 6.99 22.03 -33.22
C THR A 63 7.81 23.09 -32.43
N LYS A 64 8.67 22.64 -31.51
CA LYS A 64 9.93 23.25 -31.01
C LYS A 64 9.97 24.69 -30.42
N SER A 65 10.54 24.74 -29.19
CA SER A 65 11.77 25.49 -28.76
C SER A 65 11.72 26.84 -28.03
N HIS A 66 12.55 26.93 -26.97
CA HIS A 66 13.45 28.02 -26.48
C HIS A 66 13.39 28.17 -24.93
N GLN A 67 14.42 27.71 -24.19
CA GLN A 67 15.62 28.44 -23.72
C GLN A 67 15.35 29.55 -22.69
N THR A 68 15.95 29.45 -21.48
CA THR A 68 16.84 30.47 -20.87
C THR A 68 17.58 29.90 -19.62
N GLU A 69 18.89 29.70 -19.82
CA GLU A 69 20.08 29.91 -18.97
C GLU A 69 20.06 29.87 -17.42
N ARG A 70 20.95 29.03 -16.85
CA ARG A 70 21.81 29.40 -15.71
C ARG A 70 23.26 28.95 -15.96
N LYS A 71 24.20 29.86 -15.68
CA LYS A 71 25.66 29.70 -15.80
C LYS A 71 26.23 28.76 -14.73
N PHE A 72 27.15 27.88 -15.11
CA PHE A 72 28.13 27.24 -14.21
C PHE A 72 29.47 27.03 -14.95
N ASP A 73 30.55 27.13 -14.18
CA ASP A 73 31.97 27.18 -14.55
C ASP A 73 32.50 26.07 -15.48
N ALA A 74 33.66 26.35 -16.09
CA ALA A 74 34.34 25.50 -17.06
C ALA A 74 34.67 24.07 -16.55
N PRO A 75 34.55 23.02 -17.38
CA PRO A 75 34.91 21.65 -17.00
C PRO A 75 36.43 21.43 -17.01
N ARG A 76 36.95 20.73 -15.99
CA ARG A 76 38.33 20.22 -15.96
C ARG A 76 38.56 19.21 -17.09
N PRO A 77 39.81 19.05 -17.58
CA PRO A 77 40.14 18.02 -18.57
C PRO A 77 39.84 16.61 -18.01
N ARG A 78 39.28 15.77 -18.89
CA ARG A 78 38.82 14.41 -18.63
C ARG A 78 40.01 13.52 -18.22
N PRO A 79 39.94 12.72 -17.13
CA PRO A 79 40.93 11.69 -16.87
C PRO A 79 40.85 10.60 -17.94
N GLU A 80 42.01 10.05 -18.30
CA GLU A 80 42.16 8.99 -19.31
C GLU A 80 41.24 7.78 -19.03
N PRO A 81 40.74 7.10 -20.08
CA PRO A 81 39.95 5.89 -19.89
C PRO A 81 40.81 4.79 -19.25
N LEU A 82 40.33 4.25 -18.13
CA LEU A 82 40.91 3.06 -17.52
C LEU A 82 40.93 1.89 -18.52
N PRO A 83 41.95 1.00 -18.46
CA PRO A 83 42.02 -0.16 -19.33
C PRO A 83 40.76 -1.02 -19.20
N ARG A 84 40.24 -1.49 -20.34
CA ARG A 84 39.09 -2.40 -20.39
C ARG A 84 39.43 -3.65 -19.58
N TYR A 85 38.76 -3.82 -18.44
CA TYR A 85 38.64 -5.13 -17.83
C TYR A 85 37.85 -6.03 -18.80
N THR A 86 38.50 -7.04 -19.34
CA THR A 86 37.80 -8.17 -19.97
C THR A 86 37.06 -8.92 -18.87
N THR A 87 35.76 -8.68 -18.75
CA THR A 87 34.87 -9.54 -17.97
C THR A 87 34.95 -10.96 -18.55
N PRO A 88 35.24 -12.00 -17.76
CA PRO A 88 35.09 -13.37 -18.25
C PRO A 88 33.64 -13.59 -18.67
N MET A 89 33.44 -14.20 -19.85
CA MET A 89 32.12 -14.54 -20.36
C MET A 89 31.33 -15.30 -19.30
N GLN A 90 30.21 -14.75 -18.87
CA GLN A 90 29.22 -15.52 -18.11
C GLN A 90 28.64 -16.58 -19.05
N PRO A 91 28.53 -17.85 -18.64
CA PRO A 91 27.79 -18.82 -19.43
C PRO A 91 26.33 -18.37 -19.55
N THR A 92 25.83 -18.33 -20.78
CA THR A 92 24.44 -18.02 -21.09
C THR A 92 23.54 -19.05 -20.39
N TYR A 93 22.84 -18.64 -19.33
CA TYR A 93 21.82 -19.46 -18.71
C TYR A 93 20.50 -19.26 -19.46
N THR A 94 20.19 -20.18 -20.38
CA THR A 94 18.82 -20.36 -20.86
C THR A 94 18.04 -21.14 -19.79
N PRO A 95 16.94 -20.60 -19.25
CA PRO A 95 16.10 -21.38 -18.35
C PRO A 95 15.53 -22.57 -19.12
N PRO A 96 15.46 -23.78 -18.50
CA PRO A 96 14.81 -24.92 -19.14
C PRO A 96 13.31 -24.62 -19.37
N PRO A 97 12.69 -25.21 -20.41
CA PRO A 97 11.26 -25.06 -20.63
C PRO A 97 10.50 -25.53 -19.38
N THR A 98 9.61 -24.67 -18.89
CA THR A 98 8.75 -24.98 -17.75
C THR A 98 7.94 -26.23 -18.09
N PRO A 99 8.03 -27.33 -17.32
CA PRO A 99 7.12 -28.45 -17.52
C PRO A 99 5.69 -27.95 -17.35
N PRO A 100 4.73 -28.44 -18.15
CA PRO A 100 3.34 -28.03 -18.01
C PRO A 100 2.91 -28.27 -16.56
N GLN A 101 2.53 -27.20 -15.86
CA GLN A 101 2.00 -27.35 -14.52
C GLN A 101 0.74 -28.21 -14.62
N PRO A 102 0.58 -29.26 -13.79
CA PRO A 102 -0.69 -29.93 -13.70
C PRO A 102 -1.72 -28.88 -13.29
N VAL A 103 -2.78 -28.77 -14.08
CA VAL A 103 -3.97 -27.98 -13.73
C VAL A 103 -4.29 -28.33 -12.28
N ARG A 104 -4.09 -27.39 -11.35
CA ARG A 104 -4.45 -27.60 -9.94
C ARG A 104 -5.97 -27.81 -9.92
N GLN A 105 -6.38 -29.08 -9.87
CA GLN A 105 -7.73 -29.41 -9.45
C GLN A 105 -7.91 -28.78 -8.07
N ALA A 106 -8.97 -27.99 -7.91
CA ALA A 106 -9.39 -27.53 -6.59
C ALA A 106 -9.42 -28.77 -5.67
N PRO A 107 -8.88 -28.69 -4.43
CA PRO A 107 -8.91 -29.83 -3.54
C PRO A 107 -10.36 -30.30 -3.39
N SER A 108 -10.60 -31.59 -3.64
CA SER A 108 -11.91 -32.20 -3.44
C SER A 108 -12.40 -31.85 -2.04
N PRO A 109 -13.68 -31.44 -1.87
CA PRO A 109 -14.21 -31.13 -0.55
C PRO A 109 -14.03 -32.35 0.36
N MET A 110 -13.49 -32.13 1.56
CA MET A 110 -13.22 -33.21 2.50
C MET A 110 -14.52 -33.96 2.84
N PRO A 111 -14.48 -35.29 3.04
CA PRO A 111 -15.63 -36.06 3.47
C PRO A 111 -16.16 -35.52 4.81
N GLN A 112 -17.48 -35.33 4.93
CA GLN A 112 -18.14 -34.78 6.13
C GLN A 112 -17.80 -35.56 7.42
N SER A 113 -17.44 -36.84 7.33
CA SER A 113 -16.98 -37.64 8.46
C SER A 113 -15.62 -37.19 9.03
N ARG A 114 -14.70 -36.69 8.18
CA ARG A 114 -13.45 -36.04 8.61
C ARG A 114 -13.69 -34.65 9.17
N TYR A 115 -14.67 -33.90 8.63
CA TYR A 115 -15.10 -32.62 9.19
C TYR A 115 -15.60 -32.77 10.63
N ASN A 116 -16.44 -33.78 10.90
CA ASN A 116 -16.99 -34.01 12.24
C ASN A 116 -15.95 -34.53 13.26
N ALA A 117 -15.03 -35.40 12.86
CA ALA A 117 -13.96 -35.89 13.73
C ALA A 117 -12.90 -34.81 14.03
N HIS A 118 -12.54 -34.00 13.02
CA HIS A 118 -11.64 -32.86 13.20
C HIS A 118 -12.31 -31.78 14.07
N ASN A 119 -13.61 -31.56 13.95
CA ASN A 119 -14.33 -30.62 14.82
C ASN A 119 -14.47 -31.11 16.27
N GLN A 120 -14.53 -32.41 16.52
CA GLN A 120 -14.46 -32.96 17.88
C GLN A 120 -13.05 -32.86 18.47
N GLU A 121 -12.01 -33.12 17.67
CA GLU A 121 -10.62 -33.00 18.11
C GLU A 121 -10.20 -31.54 18.37
N TYR A 122 -10.75 -30.57 17.63
CA TYR A 122 -10.56 -29.12 17.85
C TYR A 122 -11.39 -28.59 19.02
N ALA A 123 -12.50 -29.25 19.37
CA ALA A 123 -13.30 -28.94 20.55
C ALA A 123 -12.72 -29.54 21.85
N GLU A 124 -12.03 -30.68 21.76
CA GLU A 124 -11.56 -31.43 22.95
C GLU A 124 -10.04 -31.28 23.23
N ALA A 125 -9.20 -30.95 22.24
CA ALA A 125 -7.78 -30.66 22.46
C ALA A 125 -7.51 -29.16 22.55
N LYS A 126 -7.81 -28.62 23.74
CA LYS A 126 -7.47 -27.28 24.22
C LYS A 126 -5.96 -26.98 24.02
N LYS A 127 -5.56 -26.48 22.85
CA LYS A 127 -4.26 -25.81 22.67
C LYS A 127 -4.33 -24.51 23.47
N ILE A 128 -4.11 -24.62 24.79
CA ILE A 128 -4.08 -23.48 25.70
C ILE A 128 -2.99 -22.55 25.18
N ARG A 129 -3.40 -21.44 24.57
CA ARG A 129 -2.50 -20.37 24.15
C ARG A 129 -2.24 -19.52 25.40
N VAL A 130 -1.09 -19.73 26.02
CA VAL A 130 -0.66 -18.91 27.15
C VAL A 130 -0.12 -17.61 26.60
N LEU A 131 -0.78 -16.51 26.92
CA LEU A 131 -0.28 -15.16 26.63
C LEU A 131 0.52 -14.69 27.84
N SER A 132 1.80 -14.44 27.63
CA SER A 132 2.66 -13.80 28.61
C SER A 132 2.45 -12.28 28.54
N VAL A 133 2.30 -11.65 29.71
CA VAL A 133 2.10 -10.19 29.86
C VAL A 133 3.07 -9.68 30.92
N THR A 134 3.51 -8.43 30.77
CA THR A 134 4.33 -7.76 31.77
C THR A 134 3.50 -6.75 32.56
N VAL A 135 3.80 -6.57 33.84
CA VAL A 135 3.12 -5.61 34.71
C VAL A 135 4.11 -4.59 35.28
N ASP A 136 3.62 -3.41 35.66
CA ASP A 136 4.38 -2.39 36.37
C ASP A 136 4.41 -2.65 37.89
N ASN A 137 5.06 -1.74 38.64
CA ASN A 137 5.14 -1.82 40.11
C ASN A 137 3.77 -1.71 40.81
N ASN A 138 2.76 -1.19 40.12
CA ASN A 138 1.38 -1.07 40.62
C ASN A 138 0.51 -2.26 40.16
N ASN A 139 1.12 -3.30 39.59
CA ASN A 139 0.45 -4.48 39.05
C ASN A 139 -0.54 -4.16 37.91
N GLN A 140 -0.27 -3.07 37.16
CA GLN A 140 -0.99 -2.72 35.94
C GLN A 140 -0.28 -3.31 34.72
N GLU A 141 -1.07 -3.83 33.77
CA GLU A 141 -0.55 -4.40 32.53
C GLU A 141 0.17 -3.35 31.68
N ASN A 142 1.39 -3.66 31.25
CA ASN A 142 2.13 -2.84 30.31
C ASN A 142 1.70 -3.11 28.87
N ILE A 143 1.91 -2.13 28.00
CA ILE A 143 1.83 -2.31 26.55
C ILE A 143 3.25 -2.58 26.05
N GLU A 144 3.54 -3.83 25.68
CA GLU A 144 4.83 -4.15 25.05
C GLU A 144 4.88 -3.60 23.62
N TYR A 145 6.01 -3.00 23.26
CA TYR A 145 6.23 -2.43 21.94
C TYR A 145 7.17 -3.28 21.09
N VAL A 146 6.62 -3.85 20.02
CA VAL A 146 7.35 -4.65 19.04
C VAL A 146 7.73 -3.76 17.85
N THR A 147 8.99 -3.35 17.81
CA THR A 147 9.57 -2.63 16.67
C THR A 147 9.85 -3.59 15.50
N GLN A 148 10.01 -3.03 14.30
CA GLN A 148 10.35 -3.79 13.09
C GLN A 148 11.64 -4.62 13.25
N ASN A 149 12.64 -4.07 13.94
CA ASN A 149 13.91 -4.76 14.20
C ASN A 149 13.75 -5.97 15.14
N ASN A 150 12.74 -5.96 16.00
CA ASN A 150 12.50 -7.01 16.99
C ASN A 150 11.59 -8.13 16.48
N VAL A 151 10.95 -7.98 15.31
CA VAL A 151 9.99 -8.97 14.77
C VAL A 151 10.56 -10.39 14.71
N PRO A 152 11.77 -10.65 14.15
CA PRO A 152 12.28 -12.03 14.07
C PRO A 152 12.54 -12.67 15.44
N ALA A 153 12.96 -11.87 16.43
CA ALA A 153 13.18 -12.34 17.78
C ALA A 153 11.83 -12.56 18.50
N TYR A 154 10.87 -11.68 18.26
CA TYR A 154 9.52 -11.77 18.78
C TYR A 154 8.81 -13.03 18.30
N LEU A 155 8.86 -13.37 17.01
CA LEU A 155 8.25 -14.61 16.49
C LEU A 155 8.80 -15.88 17.15
N LYS A 156 10.06 -15.87 17.61
CA LYS A 156 10.69 -16.98 18.34
C LYS A 156 10.38 -16.97 19.83
N GLY A 157 10.16 -15.78 20.41
CA GLY A 157 10.07 -15.55 21.84
C GLY A 157 8.75 -14.98 22.34
N PHE A 158 7.69 -14.93 21.52
CA PHE A 158 6.42 -14.25 21.83
C PHE A 158 5.75 -14.76 23.12
N ALA A 159 5.96 -16.05 23.45
CA ALA A 159 5.45 -16.67 24.66
C ALA A 159 6.41 -16.56 25.87
N SER A 160 7.66 -16.13 25.67
CA SER A 160 8.68 -16.09 26.72
C SER A 160 8.58 -14.80 27.55
N PRO A 161 8.28 -14.88 28.85
CA PRO A 161 8.25 -13.70 29.72
C PRO A 161 9.58 -12.94 29.74
N GLU A 162 10.71 -13.67 29.76
CA GLU A 162 12.06 -13.09 29.78
C GLU A 162 12.36 -12.24 28.53
N PHE A 163 11.79 -12.62 27.38
CA PHE A 163 11.95 -11.87 26.14
C PHE A 163 11.04 -10.63 26.14
N LEU A 164 9.77 -10.81 26.51
CA LEU A 164 8.81 -9.70 26.59
C LEU A 164 9.25 -8.64 27.60
N GLU A 165 9.95 -9.03 28.66
CA GLU A 165 10.46 -8.11 29.65
C GLU A 165 11.51 -7.13 29.09
N LYS A 166 12.25 -7.55 28.07
CA LYS A 166 13.29 -6.74 27.41
C LYS A 166 12.74 -5.79 26.36
N LEU A 167 11.51 -5.99 25.91
CA LEU A 167 10.88 -5.10 24.95
C LEU A 167 10.65 -3.72 25.58
N PRO A 168 10.71 -2.64 24.81
CA PRO A 168 10.23 -1.34 25.27
C PRO A 168 8.77 -1.44 25.69
N LYS A 169 8.41 -0.77 26.78
CA LYS A 169 7.07 -0.82 27.37
C LYS A 169 6.57 0.58 27.64
N PHE A 170 5.27 0.77 27.49
CA PHE A 170 4.61 2.00 27.91
C PHE A 170 3.20 1.67 28.40
N SER A 171 2.58 2.64 29.07
CA SER A 171 1.19 2.54 29.54
C SER A 171 0.38 3.70 28.98
N LEU A 172 -0.85 3.45 28.55
CA LEU A 172 -1.77 4.49 28.11
C LEU A 172 -2.97 4.56 29.05
N PRO A 173 -3.18 5.68 29.78
CA PRO A 173 -4.25 5.78 30.78
C PRO A 173 -5.65 5.80 30.17
N THR A 174 -5.77 6.07 28.87
CA THR A 174 -7.05 6.21 28.15
C THR A 174 -7.66 4.90 27.69
N LEU A 175 -6.95 3.77 27.81
CA LEU A 175 -7.44 2.48 27.32
C LEU A 175 -8.38 1.79 28.32
N PRO A 176 -9.39 1.05 27.83
CA PRO A 176 -10.26 0.23 28.68
C PRO A 176 -9.47 -0.75 29.57
N GLN A 177 -9.79 -0.78 30.86
CA GLN A 177 -9.19 -1.72 31.80
C GLN A 177 -9.67 -3.16 31.57
N GLY A 178 -8.82 -4.13 31.92
CA GLY A 178 -9.15 -5.57 31.82
C GLY A 178 -8.93 -6.19 30.44
N GLN A 179 -8.31 -5.46 29.51
CA GLN A 179 -7.86 -5.96 28.22
C GLN A 179 -6.34 -5.88 28.15
N VAL A 180 -5.74 -6.93 27.58
CA VAL A 180 -4.30 -6.95 27.30
C VAL A 180 -4.05 -6.24 25.98
N TYR A 181 -3.10 -5.31 25.99
CA TYR A 181 -2.72 -4.53 24.82
C TYR A 181 -1.28 -4.79 24.42
N ARG A 182 -1.01 -4.72 23.11
CA ARG A 182 0.34 -4.77 22.56
C ARG A 182 0.46 -3.80 21.39
N ALA A 183 1.62 -3.18 21.27
CA ALA A 183 1.92 -2.21 20.24
C ALA A 183 2.87 -2.80 19.20
N PHE A 184 2.58 -2.59 17.94
CA PHE A 184 3.36 -3.10 16.82
C PHE A 184 3.69 -1.96 15.88
N GLU A 185 4.96 -1.83 15.52
CA GLU A 185 5.38 -0.87 14.50
C GLU A 185 4.92 -1.36 13.12
N ALA A 186 4.22 -0.52 12.37
CA ALA A 186 3.80 -0.81 11.01
C ALA A 186 5.01 -0.78 10.07
N GLY A 187 5.29 -1.93 9.45
CA GLY A 187 6.38 -2.09 8.47
C GLY A 187 5.97 -1.64 7.07
N ASN A 188 6.92 -1.74 6.13
CA ASN A 188 6.71 -1.35 4.73
C ASN A 188 5.67 -2.22 4.00
N GLU A 189 5.32 -3.40 4.55
CA GLU A 189 4.32 -4.32 3.99
C GLU A 189 2.90 -4.05 4.48
N THR A 190 2.70 -3.07 5.37
CA THR A 190 1.35 -2.65 5.74
C THR A 190 0.75 -1.84 4.60
N MET A 191 -0.19 -2.46 3.89
CA MET A 191 -0.85 -1.87 2.71
C MET A 191 -1.91 -0.84 3.04
N LEU A 192 -2.18 -0.68 4.33
CA LEU A 192 -2.97 0.42 4.86
C LEU A 192 -2.29 1.73 4.47
N SER A 193 -3.09 2.77 4.21
CA SER A 193 -2.64 4.16 4.03
C SER A 193 -2.05 4.77 5.31
N ILE A 194 -1.25 3.99 6.03
CA ILE A 194 -0.62 4.32 7.30
C ILE A 194 0.85 4.62 7.01
N PRO A 195 1.36 5.79 7.41
CA PRO A 195 2.75 6.14 7.20
C PRO A 195 3.70 5.16 7.90
N LYS A 196 4.87 4.93 7.30
CA LYS A 196 5.90 4.06 7.86
C LYS A 196 6.28 4.46 9.28
N GLY A 197 6.46 3.47 10.16
CA GLY A 197 6.84 3.71 11.55
C GLY A 197 5.67 4.17 12.44
N THR A 198 4.44 4.16 11.91
CA THR A 198 3.24 4.29 12.74
C THR A 198 3.14 3.09 13.67
N VAL A 199 2.83 3.35 14.94
CA VAL A 199 2.64 2.31 15.95
C VAL A 199 1.16 1.97 16.03
N VAL A 200 0.79 0.71 15.78
CA VAL A 200 -0.59 0.23 15.91
C VAL A 200 -0.72 -0.52 17.23
N ILE A 201 -1.68 -0.13 18.05
CA ILE A 201 -1.98 -0.74 19.35
C ILE A 201 -3.22 -1.60 19.19
N GLY A 202 -3.07 -2.89 19.48
CA GLY A 202 -4.14 -3.87 19.42
C GLY A 202 -4.49 -4.46 20.77
N SER A 203 -5.74 -4.89 20.94
CA SER A 203 -6.22 -5.66 22.09
C SER A 203 -6.22 -7.16 21.77
N TYR A 204 -5.77 -8.00 22.70
CA TYR A 204 -5.65 -9.44 22.47
C TYR A 204 -7.00 -10.12 22.21
N VAL A 205 -7.07 -10.92 21.13
CA VAL A 205 -8.26 -11.70 20.77
C VAL A 205 -8.08 -13.16 21.20
N ARG A 206 -8.84 -13.56 22.23
CA ARG A 206 -8.83 -14.95 22.75
C ARG A 206 -9.57 -15.93 21.86
N ASN A 207 -10.77 -15.58 21.41
CA ASN A 207 -11.62 -16.46 20.61
C ASN A 207 -11.63 -16.02 19.15
N TRP A 208 -10.91 -16.77 18.31
CA TRP A 208 -10.76 -16.46 16.90
C TRP A 208 -12.01 -16.80 16.06
N TYR A 209 -12.87 -17.70 16.54
CA TYR A 209 -14.10 -18.07 15.83
C TYR A 209 -15.11 -16.93 15.78
N ASN A 210 -15.13 -16.07 16.80
CA ASN A 210 -16.06 -14.94 16.91
C ASN A 210 -15.44 -13.62 16.43
N LEU A 211 -14.36 -13.70 15.65
CA LEU A 211 -13.70 -12.51 15.12
C LEU A 211 -14.64 -11.78 14.14
N ILE A 212 -14.85 -10.48 14.38
CA ILE A 212 -15.75 -9.64 13.59
C ILE A 212 -15.04 -9.28 12.28
N SER A 213 -15.58 -9.73 11.15
CA SER A 213 -15.08 -9.42 9.80
C SER A 213 -15.19 -7.93 9.47
N GLY A 214 -14.34 -7.44 8.57
CA GLY A 214 -14.35 -6.05 8.12
C GLY A 214 -13.75 -5.07 9.13
N LYS A 215 -12.89 -5.56 10.02
CA LYS A 215 -12.08 -4.72 10.93
C LYS A 215 -10.59 -4.96 10.68
N ILE A 216 -9.77 -4.02 11.15
CA ILE A 216 -8.32 -4.14 11.10
C ILE A 216 -7.85 -4.98 12.28
N TYR A 217 -7.07 -6.02 11.98
CA TYR A 217 -6.40 -6.82 12.99
C TYR A 217 -4.91 -6.95 12.66
N ILE A 218 -4.14 -7.20 13.71
CA ILE A 218 -2.73 -7.53 13.65
C ILE A 218 -2.63 -9.03 13.87
N LEU A 219 -2.15 -9.75 12.86
CA LEU A 219 -1.88 -11.18 12.89
C LEU A 219 -0.39 -11.38 13.08
N VAL A 220 -0.02 -12.13 14.12
CA VAL A 220 1.34 -12.64 14.29
C VAL A 220 1.36 -14.04 13.70
N THR A 221 2.07 -14.24 12.60
CA THR A 221 2.12 -15.51 11.87
C THR A 221 3.52 -16.10 11.91
N ALA A 222 3.62 -17.43 11.96
CA ALA A 222 4.92 -18.11 12.03
C ALA A 222 5.73 -17.95 10.73
N ARG A 223 5.06 -17.97 9.58
CA ARG A 223 5.71 -17.92 8.25
C ARG A 223 5.81 -16.53 7.64
N HIS A 224 4.80 -15.69 7.83
CA HIS A 224 4.70 -14.37 7.17
C HIS A 224 5.04 -13.20 8.09
N GLY A 225 5.36 -13.45 9.35
CA GLY A 225 5.65 -12.42 10.34
C GLY A 225 4.40 -11.69 10.81
N ILE A 226 4.53 -10.38 11.07
CA ILE A 226 3.46 -9.55 11.65
C ILE A 226 2.75 -8.79 10.54
N ILE A 227 1.46 -9.06 10.36
CA ILE A 227 0.64 -8.47 9.30
C ILE A 227 -0.48 -7.65 9.94
N CYS A 228 -0.66 -6.43 9.50
CA CYS A 228 -1.79 -5.58 9.90
C CYS A 228 -2.67 -5.29 8.68
N LYS A 229 -3.90 -5.83 8.65
CA LYS A 229 -4.83 -5.74 7.50
C LYS A 229 -6.29 -5.84 7.92
N TRP A 230 -7.18 -5.50 7.00
CA TRP A 230 -8.60 -5.82 7.10
C TRP A 230 -8.79 -7.33 7.03
N ILE A 231 -9.48 -7.91 8.00
CA ILE A 231 -9.68 -9.36 8.07
C ILE A 231 -11.13 -9.71 7.83
N THR A 232 -11.34 -10.70 6.96
CA THR A 232 -12.58 -11.47 6.88
C THR A 232 -12.35 -12.83 7.49
N ASN A 233 -13.14 -13.16 8.53
CA ASN A 233 -13.07 -14.44 9.23
C ASN A 233 -13.78 -15.52 8.41
N GLN A 234 -13.01 -16.48 7.89
CA GLN A 234 -13.51 -17.65 7.14
C GLN A 234 -13.15 -18.97 7.85
N ILE A 235 -12.82 -18.94 9.14
CA ILE A 235 -12.36 -20.12 9.88
C ILE A 235 -13.42 -21.24 9.81
N GLN A 236 -14.69 -20.90 9.96
CA GLN A 236 -15.79 -21.88 9.96
C GLN A 236 -16.04 -22.48 8.56
N GLU A 237 -15.73 -21.74 7.50
CA GLU A 237 -15.95 -22.15 6.11
C GLU A 237 -14.81 -23.02 5.59
N ASN A 238 -13.57 -22.57 5.78
CA ASN A 238 -12.39 -23.19 5.19
C ASN A 238 -11.13 -23.17 6.08
N GLY A 239 -11.25 -22.73 7.34
CA GLY A 239 -10.12 -22.67 8.28
C GLY A 239 -9.14 -21.51 8.03
N THR A 240 -9.53 -20.49 7.26
CA THR A 240 -8.64 -19.37 6.91
C THR A 240 -9.14 -18.02 7.38
N PHE A 241 -8.22 -17.06 7.42
CA PHE A 241 -8.50 -15.63 7.45
C PHE A 241 -8.19 -15.08 6.07
N LEU A 242 -9.13 -14.34 5.47
CA LEU A 242 -8.88 -13.61 4.24
C LEU A 242 -8.40 -12.20 4.60
N LEU A 243 -7.21 -11.83 4.13
CA LEU A 243 -6.59 -10.54 4.37
C LEU A 243 -6.82 -9.64 3.17
N SER A 244 -7.62 -8.59 3.37
CA SER A 244 -7.95 -7.64 2.32
C SER A 244 -7.13 -6.35 2.44
N SER A 245 -6.84 -5.77 1.27
CA SER A 245 -6.10 -4.51 1.13
C SER A 245 -7.02 -3.37 0.68
N ASP A 246 -6.81 -2.17 1.20
CA ASP A 246 -7.37 -0.93 0.66
C ASP A 246 -6.57 -0.40 -0.54
N ASN A 247 -5.32 -0.86 -0.72
CA ASN A 247 -4.54 -0.64 -1.94
C ASN A 247 -4.84 -1.75 -2.99
N PRO A 248 -5.42 -1.42 -4.15
CA PRO A 248 -5.79 -2.40 -5.18
C PRO A 248 -4.62 -2.99 -5.97
N GLU A 249 -3.39 -2.54 -5.73
CA GLU A 249 -2.17 -3.20 -6.23
C GLU A 249 -1.86 -4.50 -5.49
N PHE A 250 -2.53 -4.75 -4.37
CA PHE A 250 -2.29 -5.93 -3.52
C PHE A 250 -3.52 -6.82 -3.53
N GLU A 251 -3.33 -8.03 -4.04
CA GLU A 251 -4.38 -9.05 -4.02
C GLU A 251 -4.67 -9.53 -2.60
N ASP A 252 -5.95 -9.81 -2.37
CA ASP A 252 -6.40 -10.46 -1.16
C ASP A 252 -5.82 -11.87 -1.09
N TYR A 253 -5.28 -12.26 0.06
CA TYR A 253 -4.72 -13.58 0.26
C TYR A 253 -5.18 -14.20 1.58
N GLY A 254 -5.30 -15.52 1.58
CA GLY A 254 -5.72 -16.29 2.75
C GLY A 254 -4.54 -16.72 3.62
N VAL A 255 -4.67 -16.59 4.93
CA VAL A 255 -3.75 -17.18 5.92
C VAL A 255 -4.50 -18.28 6.68
N LEU A 256 -3.89 -19.46 6.78
CA LEU A 256 -4.44 -20.58 7.56
C LEU A 256 -4.41 -20.26 9.05
N ALA A 257 -5.49 -20.58 9.77
CA ALA A 257 -5.58 -20.35 11.21
C ALA A 257 -4.47 -21.07 11.99
N ASP A 258 -3.94 -22.19 11.48
CA ASP A 258 -2.84 -22.94 12.09
C ASP A 258 -1.49 -22.23 12.07
N ASP A 259 -1.29 -21.32 11.11
CA ASP A 259 -0.06 -20.50 10.97
C ASP A 259 -0.07 -19.26 11.87
N VAL A 260 -1.25 -18.89 12.38
CA VAL A 260 -1.42 -17.75 13.26
C VAL A 260 -1.02 -18.14 14.68
N LEU A 261 -0.16 -17.32 15.28
CA LEU A 261 0.31 -17.43 16.66
C LEU A 261 -0.55 -16.58 17.59
N GLU A 262 -0.80 -15.32 17.20
CA GLU A 262 -1.60 -14.36 17.96
C GLU A 262 -2.45 -13.49 17.03
N ILE A 263 -3.58 -13.00 17.55
CA ILE A 263 -4.44 -12.03 16.87
C ILE A 263 -4.74 -10.87 17.82
N TRP A 264 -4.62 -9.65 17.31
CA TRP A 264 -4.89 -8.42 18.05
C TRP A 264 -5.87 -7.55 17.25
N GLU A 265 -6.97 -7.12 17.85
CA GLU A 265 -7.90 -6.16 17.24
C GLU A 265 -7.30 -4.77 17.35
N ALA A 266 -7.06 -4.08 16.23
CA ALA A 266 -6.51 -2.73 16.25
C ALA A 266 -7.51 -1.76 16.92
N LYS A 267 -7.06 -1.07 17.97
CA LYS A 267 -7.89 -0.08 18.72
C LYS A 267 -7.41 1.35 18.51
N MET A 268 -6.11 1.53 18.31
CA MET A 268 -5.49 2.84 18.15
C MET A 268 -4.27 2.72 17.25
N PHE A 269 -3.93 3.81 16.57
CA PHE A 269 -2.64 3.98 15.92
C PHE A 269 -2.02 5.31 16.35
N ILE A 270 -0.70 5.38 16.39
CA ILE A 270 0.07 6.57 16.74
C ILE A 270 1.05 6.81 15.60
N SER A 271 0.81 7.84 14.81
CA SER A 271 1.76 8.23 13.76
C SER A 271 2.96 8.94 14.40
N MET A 272 4.16 8.49 14.05
CA MET A 272 5.42 9.16 14.44
C MET A 272 5.80 10.27 13.47
N GLN A 273 5.08 10.41 12.36
CA GLN A 273 5.30 11.42 11.34
C GLN A 273 4.24 12.50 11.49
N LEU A 274 4.68 13.74 11.69
CA LEU A 274 3.76 14.86 11.62
C LEU A 274 3.30 15.03 10.17
N PRO A 275 2.00 15.28 9.93
CA PRO A 275 1.52 15.58 8.59
C PRO A 275 2.21 16.85 8.08
N GLU A 276 2.82 16.77 6.91
CA GLU A 276 3.31 17.96 6.21
C GLU A 276 2.10 18.71 5.67
N ILE A 277 1.88 19.94 6.16
CA ILE A 277 0.82 20.81 5.66
C ILE A 277 1.27 21.30 4.29
N ASP A 278 0.81 20.65 3.22
CA ASP A 278 1.13 21.10 1.87
C ASP A 278 0.33 22.37 1.55
N MET A 279 0.96 23.53 1.68
CA MET A 279 0.37 24.85 1.39
C MET A 279 0.20 25.10 -0.13
N SER A 280 0.54 24.13 -0.99
CA SER A 280 0.63 24.29 -2.45
C SER A 280 -0.69 24.77 -3.08
N LEU A 281 -1.83 24.23 -2.66
CA LEU A 281 -3.14 24.54 -3.24
C LEU A 281 -3.67 25.92 -2.83
N GLN A 282 -3.45 26.35 -1.58
CA GLN A 282 -3.79 27.71 -1.14
C GLN A 282 -2.91 28.75 -1.83
N LYS A 283 -1.61 28.44 -2.02
CA LYS A 283 -0.65 29.32 -2.70
C LYS A 283 -0.95 29.44 -4.19
N LEU A 284 -1.32 28.34 -4.85
CA LEU A 284 -1.82 28.34 -6.23
C LEU A 284 -3.10 29.15 -6.37
N THR A 285 -4.05 28.97 -5.45
CA THR A 285 -5.30 29.74 -5.43
C THR A 285 -5.01 31.25 -5.35
N SER A 286 -4.09 31.68 -4.48
CA SER A 286 -3.71 33.11 -4.40
C SER A 286 -3.04 33.63 -5.66
N ILE A 287 -2.15 32.84 -6.28
CA ILE A 287 -1.47 33.24 -7.52
C ILE A 287 -2.46 33.41 -8.68
N VAL A 288 -3.42 32.48 -8.80
CA VAL A 288 -4.46 32.54 -9.84
C VAL A 288 -5.39 33.74 -9.61
N LEU A 289 -5.75 34.03 -8.36
CA LEU A 289 -6.58 35.18 -8.01
C LEU A 289 -5.89 36.51 -8.33
N ASP A 290 -4.60 36.62 -8.04
CA ASP A 290 -3.80 37.82 -8.35
C ASP A 290 -3.70 38.02 -9.88
N LEU A 291 -3.45 36.96 -10.64
CA LEU A 291 -3.43 37.00 -12.11
C LEU A 291 -4.78 37.42 -12.70
N GLN A 292 -5.90 36.93 -12.16
CA GLN A 292 -7.23 37.34 -12.60
C GLN A 292 -7.49 38.82 -12.35
N GLN A 293 -7.07 39.35 -11.20
CA GLN A 293 -7.21 40.77 -10.90
C GLN A 293 -6.36 41.65 -11.83
N GLU A 294 -5.15 41.22 -12.16
CA GLU A 294 -4.26 41.94 -13.08
C GLU A 294 -4.80 41.95 -14.52
N MET A 295 -5.31 40.81 -14.98
CA MET A 295 -6.03 40.68 -16.25
C MET A 295 -7.27 41.59 -16.33
N MET A 296 -8.06 41.68 -15.26
CA MET A 296 -9.20 42.59 -15.20
C MET A 296 -8.79 44.06 -15.24
N LYS A 297 -7.68 44.42 -14.59
CA LYS A 297 -7.12 45.78 -14.64
C LYS A 297 -6.64 46.13 -16.05
N MET A 298 -5.94 45.20 -16.73
CA MET A 298 -5.48 45.40 -18.10
C MET A 298 -6.62 45.53 -19.11
N ARG A 299 -7.66 44.68 -19.03
CA ARG A 299 -8.84 44.81 -19.91
C ARG A 299 -9.55 46.15 -19.74
N LYS A 300 -9.63 46.68 -18.51
CA LYS A 300 -10.22 47.99 -18.24
C LYS A 300 -9.38 49.16 -18.79
N GLN A 301 -8.05 49.02 -18.84
CA GLN A 301 -7.17 50.04 -19.43
C GLN A 301 -7.25 50.02 -20.97
N GLN A 302 -7.37 48.85 -21.58
CA GLN A 302 -7.49 48.72 -23.05
C GLN A 302 -8.86 49.16 -23.60
N GLN A 303 -9.90 49.26 -22.76
CA GLN A 303 -11.23 49.72 -23.16
C GLN A 303 -11.46 51.24 -22.99
N GLN A 304 -10.48 52.01 -22.53
CA GLN A 304 -10.61 53.47 -22.52
C GLN A 304 -10.31 54.02 -23.92
N PRO A 305 -11.27 54.70 -24.59
CA PRO A 305 -11.01 55.29 -25.90
C PRO A 305 -9.93 56.38 -25.76
N PRO A 306 -9.11 56.59 -26.80
CA PRO A 306 -8.10 57.65 -26.78
C PRO A 306 -8.77 58.99 -26.50
N ARG A 307 -8.30 59.68 -25.47
CA ARG A 307 -8.66 61.07 -25.22
C ARG A 307 -8.08 61.92 -26.35
N TYR A 308 -8.92 62.28 -27.30
CA TYR A 308 -8.67 63.36 -28.25
C TYR A 308 -8.95 64.71 -27.60
#